data_AF-A0A520HUE6-F1
#
_entry.id   AF-A0A520HUE6-F1
#
_cell.length_a   1.000
_cell.length_b   1.000
_cell.length_c   1.000
_cell.angle_alpha   90.00
_cell.angle_beta   90.00
_cell.angle_gamma   90.00
#
_symmetry.space_group_name_H-M   'P 1'
#
loop_
_entity.id
_entity.type
_entity.pdbx_description
1 polymer ?
#
loop_
_entity_poly.entity_id
_entity_poly.type
_entity_poly.pdbx_seq_one_letter_code
_entity_poly.pdbx_strand_id
1 'polypeptide(L)'
;QVDMSIAVFGSQHEGKELIAYGTGVLREEDRWVRVADLPNIGGGSVMRITAPGPVERIVATWYRVGDTTTQDDTLVKIETMKARLLGGPQRAVAIHLSVEGADQRPIARFLAALGPIAPIADHAAGMR
;
A
#
# COMPACT_ATOMS: atom_id res chain seq x y z
N GLN A 1 -7.42 13.72 11.29
CA GLN A 1 -5.99 13.33 11.26
C GLN A 1 -5.81 12.32 10.14
N VAL A 2 -4.68 12.34 9.44
CA VAL A 2 -4.33 11.30 8.45
C VAL A 2 -3.13 10.56 9.00
N ASP A 3 -3.22 9.24 9.07
CA ASP A 3 -2.12 8.38 9.50
C ASP A 3 -1.47 7.76 8.27
N MET A 4 -0.13 7.81 8.22
CA MET A 4 0.67 7.23 7.15
C MET A 4 1.50 6.08 7.69
N SER A 5 1.47 4.95 7.01
CA SER A 5 2.35 3.80 7.29
C SER A 5 3.13 3.40 6.05
N ILE A 6 4.38 3.01 6.25
CA ILE A 6 5.30 2.57 5.20
C ILE A 6 5.91 1.25 5.64
N ALA A 7 5.81 0.23 4.79
CA ALA A 7 6.49 -1.05 4.98
C ALA A 7 7.53 -1.23 3.88
N VAL A 8 8.79 -1.43 4.27
CA VAL A 8 9.91 -1.62 3.34
C VAL A 8 10.40 -3.06 3.43
N PHE A 9 10.50 -3.71 2.29
CA PHE A 9 10.98 -5.08 2.15
C PHE A 9 12.33 -5.05 1.42
N GLY A 10 13.40 -5.41 2.13
CA GLY A 10 14.77 -5.35 1.60
C GLY A 10 15.11 -6.42 0.56
N SER A 11 14.34 -7.50 0.53
CA SER A 11 14.38 -8.57 -0.48
C SER A 11 13.01 -9.25 -0.55
N GLN A 12 12.71 -9.89 -1.68
CA GLN A 12 11.47 -10.62 -1.93
C GLN A 12 11.79 -12.08 -2.22
N HIS A 13 11.44 -12.97 -1.29
CA HIS A 13 11.57 -14.42 -1.44
C HIS A 13 10.41 -15.11 -0.72
N GLU A 14 10.26 -16.42 -0.91
CA GLU A 14 9.22 -17.22 -0.25
C GLU A 14 9.26 -16.95 1.28
N GLY A 15 8.12 -16.54 1.85
CA GLY A 15 7.98 -16.10 3.25
C GLY A 15 8.30 -14.63 3.55
N LYS A 16 8.75 -13.84 2.57
CA LYS A 16 8.96 -12.38 2.65
C LYS A 16 8.45 -11.69 1.38
N GLU A 17 7.14 -11.71 1.19
CA GLU A 17 6.49 -11.14 0.01
C GLU A 17 5.70 -9.87 0.39
N LEU A 18 5.79 -8.86 -0.47
CA LEU A 18 5.01 -7.61 -0.38
C LEU A 18 3.51 -7.91 -0.47
N ILE A 19 3.16 -8.82 -1.38
CA ILE A 19 1.82 -9.38 -1.55
C ILE A 19 1.92 -10.86 -1.20
N ALA A 20 1.66 -11.17 0.06
CA ALA A 20 1.58 -12.54 0.57
C ALA A 20 0.18 -12.77 1.14
N TYR A 21 -0.15 -14.04 1.36
CA TYR A 21 -1.30 -14.42 2.18
C TYR A 21 -1.20 -13.76 3.57
N GLY A 22 -2.19 -12.95 3.95
CA GLY A 22 -2.17 -12.20 5.21
C GLY A 22 -1.25 -10.97 5.23
N THR A 23 -0.78 -10.47 4.09
CA THR A 23 -0.02 -9.21 3.96
C THR A 23 -0.85 -8.20 3.15
N GLY A 24 -1.23 -7.09 3.79
CA GLY A 24 -2.11 -6.07 3.22
C GLY A 24 -2.76 -5.24 4.33
N VAL A 25 -3.70 -4.36 3.96
CA VAL A 25 -4.47 -3.57 4.95
C VAL A 25 -5.31 -4.45 5.88
N LEU A 26 -5.69 -5.64 5.41
CA LEU A 26 -6.50 -6.61 6.14
C LEU A 26 -5.77 -7.96 6.17
N ARG A 27 -5.68 -8.59 7.34
CA ARG A 27 -5.26 -10.00 7.48
C ARG A 27 -6.51 -10.88 7.63
N GLU A 28 -6.39 -12.18 7.33
CA GLU A 28 -7.54 -13.10 7.31
C GLU A 28 -8.23 -13.27 8.68
N GLU A 29 -7.46 -13.23 9.76
CA GLU A 29 -7.93 -13.28 11.16
C GLU A 29 -7.91 -11.88 11.81
N ASP A 30 -7.95 -10.81 11.00
CA ASP A 30 -7.91 -9.45 11.53
C ASP A 30 -9.28 -9.05 12.11
N ARG A 31 -9.25 -8.23 13.16
CA ARG A 31 -10.46 -7.60 13.70
C ARG A 31 -11.10 -6.64 12.70
N TRP A 32 -10.35 -6.22 11.67
CA TRP A 32 -10.82 -5.33 10.61
C TRP A 32 -11.41 -6.14 9.46
N VAL A 33 -12.58 -5.69 8.98
CA VAL A 33 -13.23 -6.27 7.80
C VAL A 33 -13.46 -5.21 6.75
N ARG A 34 -13.38 -5.60 5.47
CA ARG A 34 -13.72 -4.72 4.34
C ARG A 34 -15.23 -4.47 4.33
N VAL A 35 -15.61 -3.21 4.17
CA VAL A 35 -17.00 -2.77 3.99
C VAL A 35 -17.29 -2.47 2.52
N ALA A 36 -16.40 -1.73 1.85
CA ALA A 36 -16.58 -1.35 0.45
C ALA A 36 -15.25 -0.92 -0.18
N ASP A 37 -15.13 -1.10 -1.50
CA ASP A 37 -14.14 -0.40 -2.30
C ASP A 37 -14.67 1.00 -2.66
N LEU A 38 -13.77 1.98 -2.72
CA LEU A 38 -14.07 3.38 -2.98
C LEU A 38 -13.28 3.87 -4.22
N PRO A 39 -13.65 5.02 -4.82
CA PRO A 39 -12.90 5.58 -5.93
C PRO A 39 -11.43 5.80 -5.59
N ASN A 40 -10.55 5.35 -6.48
CA ASN A 40 -9.11 5.49 -6.34
C ASN A 40 -8.68 6.96 -6.16
N ILE A 41 -7.62 7.17 -5.37
CA ILE A 41 -7.03 8.49 -5.13
C ILE A 41 -5.58 8.45 -5.62
N GLY A 42 -5.24 9.32 -6.57
CA GLY A 42 -3.85 9.49 -7.03
C GLY A 42 -3.13 8.18 -7.39
N GLY A 43 -3.84 7.26 -8.06
CA GLY A 43 -3.30 5.95 -8.47
C GLY A 43 -3.28 4.87 -7.38
N GLY A 44 -3.76 5.17 -6.17
CA GLY A 44 -3.88 4.20 -5.08
C GLY A 44 -5.28 3.61 -4.98
N SER A 45 -5.37 2.33 -4.61
CA SER A 45 -6.64 1.68 -4.30
C SER A 45 -7.17 2.19 -2.97
N VAL A 46 -8.49 2.35 -2.85
CA VAL A 46 -9.11 2.86 -1.64
C VAL A 46 -10.20 1.90 -1.17
N MET A 47 -10.18 1.56 0.11
CA MET A 47 -11.21 0.72 0.72
C MET A 47 -11.65 1.31 2.06
N ARG A 48 -12.92 1.07 2.41
CA ARG A 48 -13.47 1.33 3.73
C ARG A 48 -13.47 0.04 4.54
N ILE A 49 -12.99 0.12 5.77
CA ILE A 49 -12.85 -1.00 6.71
C ILE A 49 -13.53 -0.66 8.03
N THR A 50 -13.99 -1.67 8.76
CA THR A 50 -14.59 -1.51 10.10
C THR A 50 -14.04 -2.56 11.05
N ALA A 51 -13.99 -2.24 12.34
CA ALA A 51 -13.67 -3.18 13.43
C ALA A 51 -14.82 -3.26 14.43
N PRO A 52 -14.84 -4.23 15.38
CA PRO A 52 -15.84 -4.27 16.43
C PRO A 52 -15.98 -2.94 17.17
N GLY A 53 -17.22 -2.47 17.31
CA GLY A 53 -17.55 -1.14 17.82
C GLY A 53 -17.85 -0.13 16.70
N PRO A 54 -18.09 1.16 17.03
CA PRO A 54 -18.43 2.20 16.06
C PRO A 54 -17.18 2.77 15.37
N VAL A 55 -16.29 1.91 14.88
CA VAL A 55 -14.99 2.31 14.32
C VAL A 55 -14.91 1.94 12.84
N GLU A 56 -14.94 2.95 11.99
CA GLU A 56 -14.66 2.83 10.56
C GLU A 56 -13.39 3.59 10.18
N ARG A 57 -12.68 3.09 9.17
CA ARG A 57 -11.55 3.79 8.54
C ARG A 57 -11.61 3.66 7.03
N ILE A 58 -11.11 4.67 6.35
CA ILE A 58 -10.78 4.59 4.92
C ILE A 58 -9.26 4.46 4.81
N VAL A 59 -8.81 3.53 3.96
CA VAL A 59 -7.39 3.27 3.71
C VAL A 59 -7.11 3.32 2.22
N ALA A 60 -6.16 4.16 1.82
CA ALA A 60 -5.61 4.23 0.47
C ALA A 60 -4.24 3.53 0.41
N THR A 61 -3.98 2.75 -0.62
CA THR A 61 -2.79 1.88 -0.73
C THR A 61 -2.05 2.06 -2.04
N TRP A 62 -0.72 2.09 -1.96
CA TRP A 62 0.19 2.03 -3.09
C TRP A 62 1.33 1.05 -2.82
N TYR A 63 1.84 0.46 -3.90
CA TYR A 63 2.99 -0.41 -3.92
C TYR A 63 4.06 0.14 -4.85
N ARG A 64 5.33 -0.03 -4.48
CA ARG A 64 6.51 0.27 -5.28
C ARG A 64 7.34 -1.00 -5.39
N VAL A 65 7.61 -1.46 -6.60
CA VAL A 65 8.48 -2.62 -6.88
C VAL A 65 9.38 -2.26 -8.04
N GLY A 66 10.70 -2.21 -7.80
CA GLY A 66 11.64 -1.65 -8.78
C GLY A 66 11.18 -0.27 -9.21
N ASP A 67 11.00 -0.08 -10.54
CA ASP A 67 10.52 1.16 -11.15
C ASP A 67 9.01 1.25 -11.38
N THR A 68 8.24 0.29 -10.87
CA THR A 68 6.79 0.29 -11.00
C THR A 68 6.12 0.76 -9.72
N THR A 69 5.23 1.76 -9.83
CA THR A 69 4.29 2.13 -8.77
C THR A 69 2.88 1.71 -9.19
N THR A 70 2.20 0.94 -8.36
CA THR A 70 0.89 0.36 -8.68
C THR A 70 0.05 0.13 -7.42
N GLN A 71 -1.25 -0.06 -7.61
CA GLN A 71 -2.17 -0.58 -6.61
C GLN A 71 -2.61 -2.03 -6.88
N ASP A 72 -2.22 -2.56 -8.04
CA ASP A 72 -2.63 -3.87 -8.53
C ASP A 72 -1.67 -4.97 -8.04
N ASP A 73 -2.18 -5.85 -7.20
CA ASP A 73 -1.49 -7.02 -6.65
C ASP A 73 -0.90 -7.95 -7.72
N THR A 74 -1.60 -8.12 -8.85
CA THR A 74 -1.13 -8.94 -9.97
C THR A 74 0.09 -8.29 -10.60
N LEU A 75 0.06 -6.98 -10.81
CA LEU A 75 1.21 -6.25 -11.36
C LEU A 75 2.40 -6.26 -10.39
N VAL A 76 2.15 -6.16 -9.08
CA VAL A 76 3.19 -6.34 -8.06
C VAL A 76 3.87 -7.71 -8.20
N LYS A 77 3.10 -8.78 -8.32
CA LYS A 77 3.64 -10.14 -8.51
C LYS A 77 4.45 -10.26 -9.80
N ILE A 78 3.95 -9.72 -10.91
CA ILE A 78 4.66 -9.72 -12.21
C ILE A 78 6.01 -9.00 -12.10
N GLU A 79 6.02 -7.79 -11.54
CA GLU A 79 7.25 -6.99 -11.42
C GLU A 79 8.25 -7.62 -10.44
N THR A 80 7.76 -8.26 -9.39
CA THR A 80 8.59 -9.02 -8.44
C THR A 80 9.26 -10.21 -9.14
N MET A 81 8.50 -10.99 -9.93
CA MET A 81 9.04 -12.09 -10.73
C MET A 81 10.07 -11.60 -11.75
N LYS A 82 9.77 -10.50 -12.46
CA LYS A 82 10.67 -9.88 -13.44
C LYS A 82 11.97 -9.44 -12.80
N ALA A 83 11.93 -8.75 -11.66
CA ALA A 83 13.11 -8.35 -10.91
C ALA A 83 13.96 -9.57 -10.51
N ARG A 84 13.33 -10.65 -10.05
CA ARG A 84 14.05 -11.88 -9.69
C ARG A 84 14.72 -12.55 -10.90
N LEU A 85 13.99 -12.70 -12.02
CA LEU A 85 14.49 -13.37 -13.23
C LEU A 85 15.62 -12.61 -13.92
N LEU A 86 15.59 -11.28 -13.86
CA LEU A 86 16.58 -10.42 -14.52
C LEU A 86 17.71 -9.96 -13.58
N GLY A 87 17.75 -10.47 -12.35
CA GLY A 87 18.75 -10.05 -11.35
C GLY A 87 18.63 -8.58 -10.92
N GLY A 88 17.45 -7.99 -11.08
CA GLY A 88 17.15 -6.62 -10.69
C GLY A 88 16.91 -6.45 -9.18
N PRO A 89 16.73 -5.21 -8.70
CA PRO A 89 16.46 -4.92 -7.31
C PRO A 89 15.17 -5.60 -6.83
N GLN A 90 15.27 -6.41 -5.78
CA GLN A 90 14.12 -7.08 -5.16
C GLN A 90 13.52 -6.28 -4.00
N ARG A 91 13.77 -4.96 -3.96
CA ARG A 91 13.20 -4.09 -2.92
C ARG A 91 11.77 -3.76 -3.28
N ALA A 92 10.90 -3.76 -2.28
CA ALA A 92 9.51 -3.42 -2.44
C ALA A 92 9.03 -2.55 -1.27
N VAL A 93 8.08 -1.65 -1.53
CA VAL A 93 7.50 -0.76 -0.51
C VAL A 93 5.98 -0.78 -0.62
N ALA A 94 5.29 -0.92 0.51
CA ALA A 94 3.88 -0.60 0.62
C ALA A 94 3.72 0.73 1.37
N ILE A 95 2.86 1.61 0.86
CA ILE A 95 2.48 2.85 1.53
C ILE A 95 0.97 2.83 1.73
N HIS A 96 0.53 3.11 2.96
CA HIS A 96 -0.88 3.29 3.28
C HIS A 96 -1.13 4.65 3.89
N LEU A 97 -2.20 5.31 3.45
CA LEU A 97 -2.77 6.49 4.09
C LEU A 97 -4.14 6.13 4.63
N SER A 98 -4.43 6.52 5.87
CA SER A 98 -5.72 6.21 6.47
C SER A 98 -6.32 7.37 7.27
N VAL A 99 -7.64 7.36 7.37
CA VAL A 99 -8.44 8.33 8.14
C VAL A 99 -9.59 7.59 8.82
N GLU A 100 -9.97 8.05 10.02
CA GLU A 100 -11.17 7.57 10.70
C GLU A 100 -12.45 8.16 10.12
N GLY A 101 -13.51 7.37 10.10
CA GLY A 101 -14.81 7.72 9.54
C GLY A 101 -14.93 7.43 8.04
N ALA A 102 -15.92 8.06 7.41
CA ALA A 102 -16.36 7.75 6.04
C ALA A 102 -15.97 8.81 4.99
N ASP A 103 -15.12 9.78 5.33
CA ASP A 103 -14.71 10.85 4.43
C ASP A 103 -13.26 10.69 3.93
N GLN A 104 -13.09 10.48 2.62
CA GLN A 104 -11.76 10.33 2.00
C GLN A 104 -11.06 11.65 1.64
N ARG A 105 -11.75 12.80 1.74
CA ARG A 105 -11.16 14.12 1.40
C ARG A 105 -9.88 14.46 2.17
N PRO A 106 -9.73 14.12 3.46
CA PRO A 106 -8.47 14.33 4.17
C PRO A 106 -7.28 13.60 3.53
N ILE A 107 -7.48 12.36 3.05
CA ILE A 107 -6.42 11.60 2.36
C ILE A 107 -6.03 12.32 1.06
N ALA A 108 -7.00 12.76 0.26
CA ALA A 108 -6.72 13.47 -0.98
C ALA A 108 -5.94 14.78 -0.76
N ARG A 109 -6.32 15.57 0.27
CA ARG A 109 -5.60 16.79 0.64
C ARG A 109 -4.18 16.51 1.13
N PHE A 110 -4.02 15.47 1.95
CA PHE A 110 -2.70 15.08 2.45
C PHE A 110 -1.81 14.61 1.30
N LEU A 111 -2.31 13.75 0.40
CA LEU A 111 -1.57 13.30 -0.77
C LEU A 111 -1.14 14.46 -1.67
N ALA A 112 -2.02 15.44 -1.90
CA ALA A 112 -1.67 16.63 -2.69
C ALA A 112 -0.52 17.45 -2.07
N ALA A 113 -0.46 17.53 -0.73
CA ALA A 113 0.63 18.20 -0.02
C ALA A 113 1.90 17.34 0.06
N LEU A 114 1.74 16.02 0.15
CA LEU A 114 2.82 15.04 0.23
C LEU A 114 3.58 14.92 -1.10
N GLY A 115 2.87 15.04 -2.23
CA GLY A 115 3.42 14.90 -3.58
C GLY A 115 3.40 13.45 -4.09
N PRO A 116 4.17 13.15 -5.16
CA PRO A 116 4.18 11.83 -5.78
C PRO A 116 4.66 10.73 -4.83
N ILE A 117 4.05 9.54 -4.93
CA ILE A 117 4.37 8.39 -4.08
C ILE A 117 5.74 7.77 -4.39
N ALA A 118 6.15 7.75 -5.66
CA ALA A 118 7.38 7.07 -6.07
C ALA A 118 8.65 7.61 -5.37
N PRO A 119 8.93 8.94 -5.35
CA PRO A 119 10.10 9.47 -4.63
C PRO A 119 10.10 9.16 -3.13
N ILE A 120 8.93 9.08 -2.51
CA ILE A 120 8.78 8.78 -1.08
C ILE A 120 9.13 7.31 -0.82
N ALA A 121 8.61 6.42 -1.66
CA ALA A 121 8.93 5.00 -1.58
C ALA A 121 10.43 4.75 -1.84
N ASP A 122 11.01 5.41 -2.84
CA ASP A 122 12.42 5.28 -3.18
C ASP A 122 13.31 5.77 -2.02
N HIS A 123 12.97 6.91 -1.42
CA HIS A 123 13.67 7.43 -0.25
C HIS A 123 13.57 6.48 0.96
N ALA A 124 12.38 5.96 1.25
CA ALA A 124 12.15 5.01 2.35
C ALA A 124 12.93 3.70 2.16
N ALA A 125 13.11 3.26 0.92
CA ALA A 125 13.88 2.07 0.57
C ALA A 125 15.41 2.31 0.46
N GLY A 126 15.87 3.53 0.74
CA GLY A 126 17.28 3.91 0.61
C GLY A 126 17.80 3.83 -0.83
N MET A 127 16.93 4.07 -1.82
CA MET A 127 17.27 4.16 -3.23
C MET A 127 17.55 5.64 -3.55
N ARG A 128 18.76 5.94 -4.01
CA ARG A 128 19.20 7.26 -4.48
C ARG A 128 19.81 7.12 -5.85
#